data_AF-V9L0I7-F1
#
_entry.id   AF-V9L0I7-F1
#
_cell.length_a   1.000
_cell.length_b   1.000
_cell.length_c   1.000
_cell.angle_alpha   90.00
_cell.angle_beta   90.00
_cell.angle_gamma   90.00
#
_symmetry.space_group_name_H-M   'P 1'
#
loop_
_entity.id
_entity.type
_entity.pdbx_description
1 polymer ?
#
loop_
_entity_poly.entity_id
_entity_poly.type
_entity_poly.pdbx_seq_one_letter_code
_entity_poly.pdbx_strand_id
1 'polypeptide(L)'
;QRLQQHLRCQKRKLVVISDPHIKVDSEYPLYSQANANGYFVKDNKGCEYQGLCWPGLSAYLDFTNPAVRDWYASKHALDQYQGSTDILFVWNDMNEPSVFSGPELTIPRDAVHWGSWQHRHLHNLYGFYQHWATAEGLLRRSGGAERPFVLTRSFFAGSQRFGAVWTGDNVADWSYLKISIPMLLCLSITGLSLCGADVGGFIGNPDWELLVRWYQAAAFQPFFRGHSHIRMERREPWLFGDTATALIRNAIHLRYSLLPYWYSLFYIAHTTAQPVIRPLWMEFPGETNTFLIDDTYMLGEALLVHPITDRALADVELLLPGDGEVWYQLSTNQRFPGAYKLRLPVTIETVPVFQRGGTIIPRKICIGRSTEELWTSPYALYVALDTQGSARGQLYVDDGHSFAYRNQQQYCHRSFTYLTGSAR
;
A
#
# COMPACT_ATOMS: atom_id res chain seq x y z
N GLN A 1 4.33 14.77 20.48
CA GLN A 1 3.28 15.82 20.60
C GLN A 1 3.53 17.10 19.80
N ARG A 2 4.54 17.96 20.07
CA ARG A 2 4.73 19.23 19.32
C ARG A 2 4.84 19.04 17.79
N LEU A 3 5.64 18.07 17.34
CA LEU A 3 5.75 17.72 15.91
C LEU A 3 4.39 17.31 15.32
N GLN A 4 3.64 16.46 16.02
CA GLN A 4 2.31 16.03 15.59
C GLN A 4 1.34 17.21 15.53
N GLN A 5 1.39 18.16 16.47
CA GLN A 5 0.59 19.38 16.38
C GLN A 5 0.94 20.21 15.13
N HIS A 6 2.23 20.36 14.81
CA HIS A 6 2.65 21.03 13.58
C HIS A 6 2.10 20.31 12.33
N LEU A 7 2.21 18.97 12.27
CA LEU A 7 1.67 18.17 11.17
C LEU A 7 0.14 18.27 11.08
N ARG A 8 -0.57 18.33 12.21
CA ARG A 8 -2.01 18.55 12.26
C ARG A 8 -2.40 19.89 11.64
N CYS A 9 -1.66 20.97 11.96
CA CYS A 9 -1.87 22.28 11.33
C CYS A 9 -1.63 22.25 9.81
N GLN A 10 -0.81 21.32 9.32
CA GLN A 10 -0.58 21.06 7.90
C GLN A 10 -1.48 19.95 7.34
N LYS A 11 -2.49 19.50 8.10
CA LYS A 11 -3.42 18.43 7.73
C LYS A 11 -2.71 17.14 7.28
N ARG A 12 -1.64 16.78 7.98
CA ARG A 12 -0.80 15.60 7.75
C ARG A 12 -0.80 14.68 8.96
N LYS A 13 -0.39 13.44 8.73
CA LYS A 13 -0.30 12.38 9.74
C LYS A 13 1.17 11.99 9.96
N LEU A 14 1.44 11.23 11.01
CA LEU A 14 2.76 10.67 11.32
C LEU A 14 2.66 9.15 11.39
N VAL A 15 3.65 8.43 10.88
CA VAL A 15 3.77 6.98 11.07
C VAL A 15 5.07 6.72 11.85
N VAL A 16 5.01 5.88 12.88
CA VAL A 16 6.18 5.50 13.69
C VAL A 16 6.35 3.98 13.65
N ILE A 17 7.61 3.55 13.51
CA ILE A 17 7.97 2.13 13.49
C ILE A 17 7.81 1.51 14.90
N SER A 18 7.29 0.28 14.96
CA SER A 18 7.15 -0.52 16.18
C SER A 18 7.35 -1.99 15.86
N ASP A 19 8.51 -2.51 16.25
CA ASP A 19 8.96 -3.86 15.93
C ASP A 19 8.69 -4.84 17.08
N PRO A 20 8.64 -6.16 16.82
CA PRO A 20 8.25 -7.14 17.82
C PRO A 20 9.35 -7.56 18.80
N HIS A 21 10.58 -7.08 18.60
CA HIS A 21 11.74 -7.38 19.44
C HIS A 21 11.91 -6.29 20.50
N ILE A 22 11.93 -6.71 21.77
CA ILE A 22 11.99 -5.82 22.93
C ILE A 22 13.39 -5.90 23.52
N LYS A 23 14.04 -4.75 23.70
CA LYS A 23 15.36 -4.66 24.32
C LYS A 23 15.35 -5.36 25.69
N VAL A 24 16.29 -6.28 25.92
CA VAL A 24 16.50 -6.93 27.23
C VAL A 24 17.13 -5.90 28.16
N ASP A 25 16.30 -5.30 29.02
CA ASP A 25 16.70 -4.26 29.96
C ASP A 25 15.69 -4.20 31.11
N SER A 26 16.11 -4.53 32.33
CA SER A 26 15.21 -4.57 33.50
C SER A 26 14.63 -3.20 33.87
N GLU A 27 15.32 -2.12 33.50
CA GLU A 27 14.87 -0.75 33.72
C GLU A 27 13.89 -0.30 32.64
N TYR A 28 13.78 -1.04 31.53
CA TYR A 28 12.82 -0.73 30.47
C TYR A 28 11.43 -1.27 30.83
N PRO A 29 10.42 -0.41 31.09
CA PRO A 29 9.14 -0.86 31.64
C PRO A 29 8.38 -1.85 30.75
N LEU A 30 8.53 -1.76 29.42
CA LEU A 30 7.85 -2.66 28.50
C LEU A 30 8.43 -4.08 28.60
N TYR A 31 9.77 -4.20 28.71
CA TYR A 31 10.44 -5.47 28.90
C TYR A 31 10.11 -6.06 30.27
N SER A 32 10.27 -5.30 31.35
CA SER A 32 10.08 -5.81 32.70
C SER A 32 8.64 -6.29 32.94
N GLN A 33 7.64 -5.58 32.40
CA GLN A 33 6.24 -6.02 32.44
C GLN A 33 6.01 -7.30 31.64
N ALA A 34 6.52 -7.40 30.41
CA ALA A 34 6.35 -8.59 29.58
C ALA A 34 7.05 -9.81 30.19
N ASN A 35 8.27 -9.63 30.73
CA ASN A 35 9.03 -10.67 31.40
C ASN A 35 8.29 -11.17 32.65
N ALA A 36 7.81 -10.26 33.50
CA ALA A 36 7.07 -10.61 34.72
C ALA A 36 5.79 -11.42 34.45
N ASN A 37 5.18 -11.25 33.27
CA ASN A 37 3.99 -12.01 32.85
C ASN A 37 4.31 -13.23 31.96
N GLY A 38 5.58 -13.51 31.67
CA GLY A 38 6.00 -14.62 30.81
C GLY A 38 5.50 -14.49 29.37
N TYR A 39 5.48 -13.27 28.83
CA TYR A 39 4.91 -12.94 27.51
C TYR A 39 5.85 -13.16 26.33
N PHE A 40 7.09 -13.56 26.57
CA PHE A 40 8.08 -13.81 25.53
C PHE A 40 8.04 -15.25 25.03
N VAL A 41 8.42 -15.44 23.77
CA VAL A 41 8.71 -16.75 23.17
C VAL A 41 9.78 -17.44 24.02
N LYS A 42 9.70 -18.76 24.14
CA LYS A 42 10.65 -19.55 24.92
C LYS A 42 11.59 -20.35 24.03
N ASP A 43 12.78 -20.64 24.51
CA ASP A 43 13.66 -21.63 23.88
C ASP A 43 13.18 -23.07 24.17
N ASN A 44 13.89 -24.06 23.62
CA ASN A 44 13.58 -25.48 23.81
C ASN A 44 13.84 -25.99 25.24
N LYS A 45 14.44 -25.18 26.12
CA LYS A 45 14.64 -25.47 27.55
C LYS A 45 13.58 -24.80 28.43
N GLY A 46 12.67 -24.05 27.83
CA GLY A 46 11.61 -23.32 28.54
C GLY A 46 12.05 -21.97 29.11
N CYS A 47 13.25 -21.51 28.80
CA CYS A 47 13.75 -20.18 29.16
C CYS A 47 13.25 -19.14 28.17
N GLU A 48 13.28 -17.85 28.53
CA GLU A 48 13.01 -16.77 27.57
C GLU A 48 13.97 -16.88 26.37
N TYR A 49 13.42 -16.84 25.16
CA TYR A 49 14.23 -16.78 23.95
C TYR A 49 14.78 -15.36 23.76
N GLN A 50 16.11 -15.27 23.72
CA GLN A 50 16.83 -14.02 23.43
C GLN A 50 17.68 -14.16 22.17
N GLY A 51 17.73 -13.09 21.38
CA GLY A 51 18.56 -13.00 20.18
C GLY A 51 19.01 -11.57 19.93
N LEU A 52 19.85 -11.36 18.91
CA LEU A 52 20.30 -10.03 18.53
C LEU A 52 19.36 -9.40 17.50
N CYS A 53 18.99 -8.13 17.70
CA CYS A 53 18.34 -7.28 16.71
C CYS A 53 18.80 -5.82 16.89
N TRP A 54 18.03 -4.84 16.38
CA TRP A 54 18.41 -3.42 16.40
C TRP A 54 18.84 -2.87 17.77
N PRO A 55 18.15 -3.14 18.90
CA PRO A 55 18.55 -2.62 20.20
C PRO A 55 19.65 -3.47 20.91
N GLY A 56 20.26 -4.42 20.19
CA GLY A 56 21.19 -5.42 20.72
C GLY A 56 20.44 -6.67 21.19
N LEU A 57 20.79 -7.16 22.38
CA LEU A 57 20.11 -8.30 23.00
C LEU A 57 18.62 -7.99 23.20
N SER A 58 17.77 -8.83 22.62
CA SER A 58 16.32 -8.62 22.52
C SER A 58 15.55 -9.91 22.81
N ALA A 59 14.40 -9.77 23.47
CA ALA A 59 13.41 -10.82 23.64
C ALA A 59 12.22 -10.59 22.68
N TYR A 60 11.51 -11.65 22.31
CA TYR A 60 10.49 -11.61 21.25
C TYR A 60 9.11 -11.91 21.83
N LEU A 61 8.18 -10.96 21.74
CA LEU A 61 6.82 -11.14 22.27
C LEU A 61 6.11 -12.29 21.57
N ASP A 62 5.48 -13.19 22.32
CA ASP A 62 4.75 -14.31 21.74
C ASP A 62 3.34 -13.88 21.29
N PHE A 63 3.24 -13.27 20.12
CA PHE A 63 1.97 -12.81 19.55
C PHE A 63 0.97 -13.95 19.26
N THR A 64 1.38 -15.21 19.32
CA THR A 64 0.46 -16.35 19.18
C THR A 64 -0.44 -16.47 20.42
N ASN A 65 0.02 -16.00 21.58
CA ASN A 65 -0.73 -15.91 22.81
C ASN A 65 -1.78 -14.77 22.75
N PRO A 66 -3.08 -15.06 22.88
CA PRO A 66 -4.11 -14.02 22.92
C PRO A 66 -3.91 -12.96 24.00
N ALA A 67 -3.38 -13.35 25.17
CA ALA A 67 -3.12 -12.41 26.27
C ALA A 67 -1.99 -11.42 25.92
N VAL A 68 -0.98 -11.87 25.16
CA VAL A 68 0.10 -11.00 24.68
C VAL A 68 -0.43 -10.01 23.65
N ARG A 69 -1.29 -10.46 22.72
CA ARG A 69 -1.94 -9.56 21.75
C ARG A 69 -2.80 -8.51 22.44
N ASP A 70 -3.59 -8.92 23.44
CA ASP A 70 -4.44 -8.01 24.21
C ASP A 70 -3.63 -6.97 24.99
N TRP A 71 -2.59 -7.43 25.69
CA TRP A 71 -1.66 -6.56 26.39
C TRP A 71 -0.93 -5.61 25.43
N TYR A 72 -0.40 -6.10 24.32
CA TYR A 72 0.30 -5.26 23.33
C TYR A 72 -0.63 -4.22 22.71
N ALA A 73 -1.87 -4.60 22.36
CA ALA A 73 -2.89 -3.68 21.89
C ALA A 73 -3.17 -2.56 22.91
N SER A 74 -3.23 -2.89 24.22
CA SER A 74 -3.41 -1.89 25.28
C SER A 74 -2.28 -0.85 25.35
N LYS A 75 -1.05 -1.21 24.92
CA LYS A 75 0.10 -0.30 24.94
C LYS A 75 -0.01 0.83 23.92
N HIS A 76 -0.94 0.75 22.97
CA HIS A 76 -1.24 1.83 22.03
C HIS A 76 -2.24 2.87 22.57
N ALA A 77 -2.81 2.68 23.77
CA ALA A 77 -3.64 3.69 24.41
C ALA A 77 -2.84 4.99 24.62
N LEU A 78 -3.49 6.16 24.49
CA LEU A 78 -2.79 7.45 24.46
C LEU A 78 -2.08 7.80 25.78
N ASP A 79 -2.56 7.26 26.91
CA ASP A 79 -1.98 7.36 28.24
C ASP A 79 -0.83 6.35 28.47
N GLN A 80 -0.77 5.26 27.70
CA GLN A 80 0.30 4.27 27.75
C GLN A 80 1.43 4.62 26.76
N TYR A 81 1.09 5.02 25.55
CA TYR A 81 2.04 5.43 24.52
C TYR A 81 2.32 6.92 24.60
N GLN A 82 3.09 7.28 25.63
CA GLN A 82 3.45 8.67 25.92
C GLN A 82 4.02 9.39 24.68
N GLY A 83 3.46 10.57 24.40
CA GLY A 83 3.86 11.39 23.26
C GLY A 83 3.11 11.13 21.95
N SER A 84 2.31 10.06 21.86
CA SER A 84 1.42 9.78 20.72
C SER A 84 0.13 10.63 20.75
N THR A 85 -0.51 10.78 19.59
CA THR A 85 -1.86 11.34 19.44
C THR A 85 -2.65 10.52 18.41
N ASP A 86 -3.94 10.85 18.23
CA ASP A 86 -4.84 10.34 17.19
C ASP A 86 -4.29 10.34 15.75
N ILE A 87 -3.45 11.32 15.37
CA ILE A 87 -2.85 11.41 14.03
C ILE A 87 -1.56 10.58 13.84
N LEU A 88 -1.12 9.84 14.86
CA LEU A 88 0.02 8.94 14.79
C LEU A 88 -0.46 7.53 14.44
N PHE A 89 0.11 6.92 13.42
CA PHE A 89 -0.13 5.54 13.00
C PHE A 89 1.14 4.71 13.08
N VAL A 90 1.07 3.41 12.78
CA VAL A 90 2.14 2.47 13.11
C VAL A 90 2.65 1.74 11.87
N TRP A 91 3.94 1.45 11.88
CA TRP A 91 4.59 0.55 10.94
C TRP A 91 5.22 -0.60 11.72
N ASN A 92 4.75 -1.83 11.50
CA ASN A 92 5.41 -3.03 12.00
C ASN A 92 6.43 -3.52 10.98
N ASP A 93 7.71 -3.50 11.37
CA ASP A 93 8.80 -4.08 10.61
C ASP A 93 9.40 -5.27 11.39
N MET A 94 10.34 -5.97 10.77
CA MET A 94 11.16 -7.00 11.42
C MET A 94 10.33 -8.16 12.02
N ASN A 95 9.15 -8.40 11.47
CA ASN A 95 8.12 -9.24 12.08
C ASN A 95 7.94 -10.62 11.44
N GLU A 96 8.95 -11.10 10.72
CA GLU A 96 9.04 -12.48 10.27
C GLU A 96 9.01 -13.52 11.41
N PRO A 97 9.62 -13.35 12.60
CA PRO A 97 10.45 -12.25 13.13
C PRO A 97 11.92 -12.30 12.70
N SER A 98 12.51 -11.13 12.49
CA SER A 98 13.93 -11.01 12.15
C SER A 98 14.82 -11.06 13.39
N VAL A 99 15.78 -11.98 13.38
CA VAL A 99 16.76 -12.22 14.45
C VAL A 99 18.16 -12.30 13.83
N PHE A 100 19.01 -11.29 14.04
CA PHE A 100 20.32 -11.20 13.38
C PHE A 100 21.28 -12.34 13.73
N SER A 101 21.13 -12.91 14.93
CA SER A 101 21.93 -14.05 15.40
C SER A 101 21.26 -15.40 15.15
N GLY A 102 20.05 -15.42 14.57
CA GLY A 102 19.24 -16.62 14.39
C GLY A 102 19.54 -17.37 13.08
N PRO A 103 19.17 -18.66 12.98
CA PRO A 103 19.23 -19.38 11.72
C PRO A 103 18.34 -18.69 10.68
N GLU A 104 18.85 -18.53 9.45
CA GLU A 104 18.13 -17.86 8.36
C GLU A 104 17.64 -16.44 8.76
N LEU A 105 18.33 -15.80 9.71
CA LEU A 105 17.95 -14.53 10.32
C LEU A 105 16.57 -14.53 11.01
N THR A 106 16.14 -15.66 11.59
CA THR A 106 14.86 -15.78 12.31
C THR A 106 14.95 -16.66 13.57
N ILE A 107 13.84 -16.85 14.29
CA ILE A 107 13.76 -17.66 15.51
C ILE A 107 14.00 -19.16 15.18
N PRO A 108 14.76 -19.91 16.00
CA PRO A 108 14.95 -21.34 15.85
C PRO A 108 13.64 -22.14 15.79
N ARG A 109 13.62 -23.18 14.95
CA ARG A 109 12.43 -24.00 14.67
C ARG A 109 11.83 -24.71 15.88
N ASP A 110 12.63 -24.93 16.92
CA ASP A 110 12.27 -25.63 18.15
C ASP A 110 11.98 -24.69 19.35
N ALA A 111 12.05 -23.37 19.14
CA ALA A 111 11.52 -22.40 20.09
C ALA A 111 10.03 -22.67 20.33
N VAL A 112 9.56 -22.43 21.55
CA VAL A 112 8.24 -22.81 22.04
C VAL A 112 7.37 -21.58 22.23
N HIS A 113 6.20 -21.62 21.61
CA HIS A 113 5.13 -20.64 21.72
C HIS A 113 4.01 -21.14 22.65
N TRP A 114 3.05 -20.26 22.90
CA TRP A 114 1.84 -20.52 23.64
C TRP A 114 1.11 -21.78 23.13
N GLY A 115 0.60 -22.57 24.08
CA GLY A 115 0.01 -23.88 23.77
C GLY A 115 1.04 -24.99 23.48
N SER A 116 2.32 -24.77 23.79
CA SER A 116 3.42 -25.73 23.54
C SER A 116 3.69 -26.01 22.06
N TRP A 117 3.24 -25.12 21.17
CA TRP A 117 3.55 -25.20 19.75
C TRP A 117 4.99 -24.77 19.49
N GLN A 118 5.72 -25.54 18.69
CA GLN A 118 7.04 -25.11 18.21
C GLN A 118 6.91 -24.03 17.12
N HIS A 119 7.92 -23.16 17.03
CA HIS A 119 8.00 -22.07 16.05
C HIS A 119 7.81 -22.55 14.60
N ARG A 120 8.31 -23.75 14.26
CA ARG A 120 8.12 -24.36 12.94
C ARG A 120 6.66 -24.49 12.49
N HIS A 121 5.71 -24.56 13.42
CA HIS A 121 4.28 -24.68 13.10
C HIS A 121 3.61 -23.31 12.91
N LEU A 122 4.20 -22.25 13.48
CA LEU A 122 3.57 -20.94 13.61
C LEU A 122 4.36 -19.81 12.93
N HIS A 123 5.55 -20.10 12.37
CA HIS A 123 6.48 -19.11 11.82
C HIS A 123 5.78 -18.06 10.93
N ASN A 124 5.07 -18.50 9.89
CA ASN A 124 4.38 -17.61 8.96
C ASN A 124 3.19 -16.84 9.57
N LEU A 125 2.70 -17.23 10.75
CA LEU A 125 1.61 -16.54 11.45
C LEU A 125 2.11 -15.48 12.44
N TYR A 126 3.40 -15.46 12.76
CA TYR A 126 3.95 -14.53 13.77
C TYR A 126 3.69 -13.06 13.39
N GLY A 127 4.12 -12.66 12.18
CA GLY A 127 3.93 -11.30 11.68
C GLY A 127 2.45 -10.93 11.52
N PHE A 128 1.62 -11.88 11.07
CA PHE A 128 0.16 -11.73 11.01
C PHE A 128 -0.44 -11.37 12.38
N TYR A 129 -0.02 -12.04 13.46
CA TYR A 129 -0.55 -11.78 14.79
C TYR A 129 -0.08 -10.46 15.39
N GLN A 130 1.14 -10.01 15.09
CA GLN A 130 1.55 -8.65 15.47
C GLN A 130 0.73 -7.61 14.71
N HIS A 131 0.58 -7.76 13.39
CA HIS A 131 -0.19 -6.82 12.56
C HIS A 131 -1.63 -6.68 13.08
N TRP A 132 -2.25 -7.80 13.45
CA TRP A 132 -3.55 -7.82 14.13
C TRP A 132 -3.50 -7.05 15.46
N ALA A 133 -2.58 -7.41 16.38
CA ALA A 133 -2.51 -6.78 17.70
C ALA A 133 -2.30 -5.25 17.62
N THR A 134 -1.47 -4.78 16.69
CA THR A 134 -1.26 -3.35 16.44
C THR A 134 -2.53 -2.67 15.92
N ALA A 135 -3.18 -3.25 14.90
CA ALA A 135 -4.41 -2.70 14.34
C ALA A 135 -5.54 -2.61 15.38
N GLU A 136 -5.64 -3.63 16.23
CA GLU A 136 -6.56 -3.67 17.36
C GLU A 136 -6.23 -2.58 18.41
N GLY A 137 -4.94 -2.35 18.71
CA GLY A 137 -4.52 -1.27 19.60
C GLY A 137 -4.90 0.12 19.07
N LEU A 138 -4.73 0.35 17.77
CA LEU A 138 -5.14 1.60 17.12
C LEU A 138 -6.66 1.78 17.05
N LEU A 139 -7.42 0.69 16.97
CA LEU A 139 -8.87 0.71 17.07
C LEU A 139 -9.30 1.09 18.50
N ARG A 140 -8.78 0.39 19.52
CA ARG A 140 -9.14 0.57 20.93
C ARG A 140 -8.83 1.96 21.46
N ARG A 141 -7.68 2.54 21.09
CA ARG A 141 -7.31 3.90 21.55
C ARG A 141 -8.30 4.99 21.12
N SER A 142 -9.11 4.71 20.09
CA SER A 142 -10.16 5.61 19.59
C SER A 142 -11.56 5.24 20.08
N GLY A 143 -11.69 4.28 21.00
CA GLY A 143 -12.98 3.73 21.40
C GLY A 143 -13.71 2.99 20.27
N GLY A 144 -12.98 2.49 19.27
CA GLY A 144 -13.56 1.81 18.10
C GLY A 144 -14.11 2.75 17.02
N ALA A 145 -13.85 4.05 17.11
CA ALA A 145 -14.35 5.05 16.16
C ALA A 145 -13.49 5.14 14.89
N GLU A 146 -12.18 5.06 15.02
CA GLU A 146 -11.21 5.34 13.95
C GLU A 146 -10.68 4.08 13.28
N ARG A 147 -10.55 4.11 11.94
CA ARG A 147 -9.93 3.03 11.18
C ARG A 147 -8.40 3.02 11.43
N PRO A 148 -7.80 1.84 11.65
CA PRO A 148 -6.35 1.75 11.81
C PRO A 148 -5.64 1.93 10.46
N PHE A 149 -4.43 2.49 10.50
CA PHE A 149 -3.44 2.32 9.45
C PHE A 149 -2.22 1.65 10.08
N VAL A 150 -1.92 0.43 9.63
CA VAL A 150 -0.73 -0.31 10.01
C VAL A 150 -0.10 -0.89 8.77
N LEU A 151 1.17 -0.53 8.53
CA LEU A 151 2.01 -1.16 7.50
C LEU A 151 2.72 -2.37 8.11
N THR A 152 2.75 -3.52 7.45
CA THR A 152 3.48 -4.73 7.91
C THR A 152 4.44 -5.26 6.85
N ARG A 153 5.58 -5.82 7.27
CA ARG A 153 6.52 -6.51 6.36
C ARG A 153 6.13 -7.96 6.13
N SER A 154 6.03 -8.72 7.21
CA SER A 154 5.57 -10.10 7.21
C SER A 154 4.05 -10.15 7.28
N PHE A 155 3.45 -11.10 6.56
CA PHE A 155 2.02 -11.25 6.43
C PHE A 155 1.64 -12.71 6.11
N PHE A 156 0.36 -13.03 6.28
CA PHE A 156 -0.21 -14.32 5.92
C PHE A 156 -1.61 -14.15 5.31
N ALA A 157 -2.23 -15.25 4.87
CA ALA A 157 -3.63 -15.24 4.45
C ALA A 157 -4.51 -14.63 5.55
N GLY A 158 -5.20 -13.53 5.22
CA GLY A 158 -6.01 -12.77 6.16
C GLY A 158 -5.41 -11.43 6.61
N SER A 159 -4.13 -11.15 6.34
CA SER A 159 -3.48 -9.87 6.69
C SER A 159 -4.13 -8.65 6.02
N GLN A 160 -4.87 -8.83 4.92
CA GLN A 160 -5.62 -7.75 4.28
C GLN A 160 -6.66 -7.07 5.19
N ARG A 161 -7.03 -7.73 6.30
CA ARG A 161 -7.95 -7.16 7.30
C ARG A 161 -7.33 -6.07 8.17
N PHE A 162 -6.00 -5.96 8.22
CA PHE A 162 -5.31 -5.17 9.24
C PHE A 162 -4.52 -3.98 8.69
N GLY A 163 -4.35 -3.88 7.37
CA GLY A 163 -3.75 -2.71 6.74
C GLY A 163 -2.92 -3.02 5.50
N ALA A 164 -1.82 -2.28 5.36
CA ALA A 164 -0.97 -2.30 4.18
C ALA A 164 0.19 -3.29 4.30
N VAL A 165 0.68 -3.78 3.16
CA VAL A 165 1.94 -4.52 3.05
C VAL A 165 2.88 -3.83 2.05
N TRP A 166 4.18 -4.05 2.16
CA TRP A 166 5.12 -3.68 1.12
C TRP A 166 6.14 -4.79 0.84
N THR A 167 6.81 -4.72 -0.30
CA THR A 167 7.71 -5.78 -0.79
C THR A 167 9.07 -5.85 -0.08
N GLY A 168 9.24 -5.16 1.05
CA GLY A 168 10.50 -5.14 1.80
C GLY A 168 11.61 -4.31 1.13
N ASP A 169 12.84 -4.64 1.50
CA ASP A 169 14.07 -3.93 1.18
C ASP A 169 14.50 -4.16 -0.28
N ASN A 170 13.89 -3.43 -1.22
CA ASN A 170 14.24 -3.45 -2.63
C ASN A 170 15.49 -2.62 -2.95
N VAL A 171 16.00 -2.71 -4.19
CA VAL A 171 17.20 -1.99 -4.63
C VAL A 171 16.84 -0.87 -5.60
N ALA A 172 17.59 0.22 -5.57
CA ALA A 172 17.49 1.37 -6.48
C ALA A 172 18.04 1.04 -7.87
N ASP A 173 17.37 0.11 -8.56
CA ASP A 173 17.73 -0.36 -9.90
C ASP A 173 16.48 -0.57 -10.77
N TRP A 174 16.64 -0.45 -12.10
CA TRP A 174 15.55 -0.61 -13.08
C TRP A 174 14.89 -1.99 -13.00
N SER A 175 15.64 -3.06 -12.75
CA SER A 175 15.08 -4.40 -12.59
C SER A 175 14.13 -4.51 -11.38
N TYR A 176 14.40 -3.74 -10.32
CA TYR A 176 13.54 -3.69 -9.13
C TYR A 176 12.31 -2.80 -9.31
N LEU A 177 12.41 -1.75 -10.14
CA LEU A 177 11.23 -1.04 -10.61
C LEU A 177 10.33 -1.98 -11.43
N LYS A 178 10.92 -2.73 -12.37
CA LYS A 178 10.21 -3.70 -13.21
C LYS A 178 9.54 -4.80 -12.40
N ILE A 179 10.28 -5.48 -11.52
CA ILE A 179 9.75 -6.59 -10.71
C ILE A 179 8.68 -6.16 -9.70
N SER A 180 8.61 -4.86 -9.36
CA SER A 180 7.55 -4.35 -8.48
C SER A 180 6.16 -4.64 -9.05
N ILE A 181 5.98 -4.62 -10.38
CA ILE A 181 4.68 -4.84 -11.02
C ILE A 181 4.17 -6.27 -10.78
N PRO A 182 4.88 -7.34 -11.19
CA PRO A 182 4.43 -8.72 -10.95
C PRO A 182 4.30 -9.05 -9.46
N MET A 183 5.17 -8.53 -8.59
CA MET A 183 5.05 -8.75 -7.14
C MET A 183 3.74 -8.18 -6.58
N LEU A 184 3.40 -6.96 -6.97
CA LEU A 184 2.17 -6.31 -6.52
C LEU A 184 0.92 -6.95 -7.14
N LEU A 185 0.99 -7.42 -8.38
CA LEU A 185 -0.10 -8.18 -9.00
C LEU A 185 -0.35 -9.50 -8.24
N CYS A 186 0.70 -10.24 -7.88
CA CYS A 186 0.60 -11.45 -7.07
C CYS A 186 -0.04 -11.20 -5.69
N LEU A 187 0.37 -10.13 -5.01
CA LEU A 187 -0.25 -9.74 -3.73
C LEU A 187 -1.72 -9.34 -3.93
N SER A 188 -2.01 -8.58 -4.97
CA SER A 188 -3.36 -8.10 -5.26
C SER A 188 -4.34 -9.25 -5.53
N ILE A 189 -3.98 -10.23 -6.36
CA ILE A 189 -4.85 -11.39 -6.67
C ILE A 189 -5.01 -12.37 -5.51
N THR A 190 -4.08 -12.37 -4.55
CA THR A 190 -4.18 -13.16 -3.31
C THR A 190 -4.92 -12.42 -2.19
N GLY A 191 -5.52 -11.27 -2.50
CA GLY A 191 -6.38 -10.48 -1.61
C GLY A 191 -5.66 -9.38 -0.82
N LEU A 192 -4.35 -9.24 -0.95
CA LEU A 192 -3.55 -8.18 -0.31
C LEU A 192 -3.50 -6.92 -1.19
N SER A 193 -4.66 -6.31 -1.47
CA SER A 193 -4.76 -5.21 -2.44
C SER A 193 -4.16 -3.87 -1.99
N LEU A 194 -3.90 -3.65 -0.69
CA LEU A 194 -3.19 -2.48 -0.19
C LEU A 194 -1.68 -2.77 -0.12
N CYS A 195 -1.06 -2.97 -1.28
CA CYS A 195 0.34 -3.34 -1.43
C CYS A 195 1.15 -2.27 -2.20
N GLY A 196 2.47 -2.20 -1.94
CA GLY A 196 3.37 -1.28 -2.63
C GLY A 196 4.84 -1.70 -2.55
N ALA A 197 5.69 -0.97 -3.26
CA ALA A 197 7.15 -1.10 -3.19
C ALA A 197 7.77 0.25 -2.84
N ASP A 198 8.98 0.24 -2.27
CA ASP A 198 9.65 1.50 -1.90
C ASP A 198 10.09 2.27 -3.13
N VAL A 199 9.60 3.50 -3.24
CA VAL A 199 9.81 4.37 -4.41
C VAL A 199 11.24 4.89 -4.41
N GLY A 200 11.94 4.61 -5.51
CA GLY A 200 13.37 4.87 -5.69
C GLY A 200 14.28 3.74 -5.21
N GLY A 201 13.73 2.66 -4.63
CA GLY A 201 14.48 1.49 -4.14
C GLY A 201 15.21 1.71 -2.83
N PHE A 202 15.00 0.87 -1.81
CA PHE A 202 15.51 1.05 -0.44
C PHE A 202 17.05 1.11 -0.36
N ILE A 203 17.76 0.18 -1.01
CA ILE A 203 19.22 0.12 -1.05
C ILE A 203 19.74 0.73 -2.36
N GLY A 204 20.74 1.60 -2.29
CA GLY A 204 21.35 2.26 -3.45
C GLY A 204 20.81 3.68 -3.69
N ASN A 205 21.50 4.43 -4.53
CA ASN A 205 21.14 5.80 -4.90
C ASN A 205 20.62 5.80 -6.34
N PRO A 206 19.31 5.99 -6.58
CA PRO A 206 18.77 6.06 -7.93
C PRO A 206 19.25 7.35 -8.59
N ASP A 207 19.51 7.29 -9.90
CA ASP A 207 19.64 8.53 -10.68
C ASP A 207 18.28 9.24 -10.82
N TRP A 208 18.31 10.47 -11.31
CA TRP A 208 17.11 11.29 -11.42
C TRP A 208 16.05 10.68 -12.36
N GLU A 209 16.48 9.98 -13.42
CA GLU A 209 15.60 9.35 -14.41
C GLU A 209 14.84 8.18 -13.76
N LEU A 210 15.59 7.28 -13.11
CA LEU A 210 15.03 6.14 -12.39
C LEU A 210 14.07 6.60 -11.29
N LEU A 211 14.43 7.65 -10.53
CA LEU A 211 13.55 8.19 -9.51
C LEU A 211 12.24 8.70 -10.11
N VAL A 212 12.30 9.51 -11.17
CA VAL A 212 11.10 10.00 -11.87
C VAL A 212 10.22 8.84 -12.34
N ARG A 213 10.80 7.81 -12.98
CA ARG A 213 10.05 6.63 -13.45
C ARG A 213 9.41 5.87 -12.30
N TRP A 214 10.08 5.78 -11.15
CA TRP A 214 9.51 5.16 -9.97
C TRP A 214 8.29 5.91 -9.43
N TYR A 215 8.35 7.24 -9.39
CA TYR A 215 7.20 8.07 -8.99
C TYR A 215 6.04 7.96 -9.99
N GLN A 216 6.33 7.90 -11.29
CA GLN A 216 5.31 7.68 -12.33
C GLN A 216 4.63 6.33 -12.19
N ALA A 217 5.38 5.25 -11.97
CA ALA A 217 4.83 3.93 -11.72
C ALA A 217 4.01 3.88 -10.43
N ALA A 218 4.57 4.37 -9.33
CA ALA A 218 3.97 4.27 -8.01
C ALA A 218 2.73 5.16 -7.82
N ALA A 219 2.56 6.22 -8.62
CA ALA A 219 1.31 6.97 -8.70
C ALA A 219 0.12 6.06 -9.04
N PHE A 220 0.35 4.94 -9.73
CA PHE A 220 -0.64 3.93 -10.11
C PHE A 220 -0.62 2.65 -9.26
N GLN A 221 0.18 2.59 -8.18
CA GLN A 221 0.26 1.44 -7.28
C GLN A 221 -0.50 1.69 -5.96
N PRO A 222 -1.12 0.68 -5.33
CA PRO A 222 -2.04 0.88 -4.21
C PRO A 222 -1.43 1.59 -3.00
N PHE A 223 -0.27 1.15 -2.52
CA PHE A 223 0.50 1.81 -1.45
C PHE A 223 1.72 2.54 -2.04
N PHE A 224 1.81 3.85 -1.78
CA PHE A 224 2.76 4.75 -2.43
C PHE A 224 3.65 5.45 -1.38
N ARG A 225 4.88 4.95 -1.20
CA ARG A 225 5.83 5.41 -0.17
C ARG A 225 7.23 5.58 -0.75
N GLY A 226 7.83 6.77 -0.59
CA GLY A 226 9.29 6.94 -0.70
C GLY A 226 9.96 6.55 0.61
N HIS A 227 10.95 5.66 0.56
CA HIS A 227 11.70 5.19 1.72
C HIS A 227 13.14 4.87 1.33
N SER A 228 14.10 4.96 2.26
CA SER A 228 15.53 4.79 1.98
C SER A 228 16.32 4.23 3.15
N HIS A 229 17.33 3.42 2.83
CA HIS A 229 18.28 2.91 3.79
C HIS A 229 19.14 4.04 4.39
N ILE A 230 19.52 3.92 5.67
CA ILE A 230 20.22 4.97 6.44
C ILE A 230 21.55 5.44 5.83
N ARG A 231 22.23 4.58 5.07
CA ARG A 231 23.51 4.89 4.39
C ARG A 231 23.35 5.53 3.01
N MET A 232 22.13 5.76 2.54
CA MET A 232 21.86 6.34 1.22
C MET A 232 21.75 7.86 1.29
N GLU A 233 21.90 8.51 0.14
CA GLU A 233 21.77 9.96 0.04
C GLU A 233 20.32 10.41 0.28
N ARG A 234 20.17 11.66 0.73
CA ARG A 234 18.84 12.29 0.84
C ARG A 234 18.22 12.37 -0.54
N ARG A 235 16.95 11.97 -0.62
CA ARG A 235 16.24 11.90 -1.90
C ARG A 235 14.79 12.35 -1.84
N GLU A 236 14.51 13.34 -0.98
CA GLU A 236 13.26 14.06 -1.09
C GLU A 236 13.08 14.61 -2.51
N PRO A 237 11.85 14.58 -3.08
CA PRO A 237 11.63 14.85 -4.51
C PRO A 237 12.20 16.15 -5.07
N TRP A 238 12.38 17.18 -4.23
CA TRP A 238 12.90 18.49 -4.61
C TRP A 238 14.42 18.57 -4.68
N LEU A 239 15.14 17.47 -4.42
CA LEU A 239 16.61 17.45 -4.43
C LEU A 239 17.23 17.11 -5.80
N PHE A 240 16.42 16.69 -6.79
CA PHE A 240 16.90 16.20 -8.10
C PHE A 240 16.81 17.25 -9.22
N GLY A 241 16.84 18.54 -8.87
CA GLY A 241 16.71 19.64 -9.81
C GLY A 241 15.27 19.88 -10.30
N ASP A 242 15.06 20.98 -11.01
CA ASP A 242 13.72 21.49 -11.33
C ASP A 242 12.93 20.55 -12.25
N THR A 243 13.58 19.95 -13.25
CA THR A 243 12.95 19.02 -14.19
C THR A 243 12.39 17.80 -13.46
N ALA A 244 13.22 17.08 -12.69
CA ALA A 244 12.77 15.90 -11.96
C ALA A 244 11.69 16.27 -10.93
N THR A 245 11.87 17.39 -10.24
CA THR A 245 10.88 17.90 -9.27
C THR A 245 9.52 18.14 -9.93
N ALA A 246 9.49 18.74 -11.13
CA ALA A 246 8.25 18.99 -11.87
C ALA A 246 7.57 17.70 -12.31
N LEU A 247 8.34 16.73 -12.81
CA LEU A 247 7.82 15.44 -13.28
C LEU A 247 7.26 14.60 -12.12
N ILE A 248 7.98 14.56 -11.00
CA ILE A 248 7.52 13.89 -9.78
C ILE A 248 6.26 14.59 -9.23
N ARG A 249 6.23 15.93 -9.23
CA ARG A 249 5.04 16.69 -8.85
C ARG A 249 3.83 16.31 -9.73
N ASN A 250 4.01 16.20 -11.04
CA ASN A 250 2.93 15.81 -11.96
C ASN A 250 2.40 14.40 -11.66
N ALA A 251 3.29 13.43 -11.36
CA ALA A 251 2.88 12.09 -10.95
C ALA A 251 2.08 12.09 -9.63
N ILE A 252 2.54 12.84 -8.63
CA ILE A 252 1.83 13.00 -7.34
C ILE A 252 0.48 13.70 -7.55
N HIS A 253 0.44 14.74 -8.37
CA HIS A 253 -0.78 15.46 -8.73
C HIS A 253 -1.82 14.55 -9.38
N LEU A 254 -1.39 13.71 -10.33
CA LEU A 254 -2.26 12.73 -10.99
C LEU A 254 -2.81 11.71 -9.99
N ARG A 255 -1.97 11.19 -9.08
CA ARG A 255 -2.42 10.33 -7.97
C ARG A 255 -3.48 11.03 -7.12
N TYR A 256 -3.24 12.28 -6.70
CA TYR A 256 -4.18 13.05 -5.89
C TYR A 256 -5.51 13.29 -6.61
N SER A 257 -5.46 13.61 -7.91
CA SER A 257 -6.65 13.77 -8.73
C SER A 257 -7.48 12.48 -8.81
N LEU A 258 -6.83 11.31 -8.90
CA LEU A 258 -7.47 10.00 -8.97
C LEU A 258 -7.93 9.44 -7.62
N LEU A 259 -7.70 10.12 -6.49
CA LEU A 259 -8.08 9.60 -5.16
C LEU A 259 -9.56 9.17 -5.03
N PRO A 260 -10.56 9.86 -5.62
CA PRO A 260 -11.94 9.37 -5.58
C PRO A 260 -12.12 8.01 -6.26
N TYR A 261 -11.41 7.77 -7.36
CA TYR A 261 -11.40 6.49 -8.05
C TYR A 261 -10.70 5.42 -7.20
N TRP A 262 -9.49 5.72 -6.69
CA TRP A 262 -8.77 4.83 -5.77
C TRP A 262 -9.63 4.40 -4.58
N TYR A 263 -10.27 5.37 -3.93
CA TYR A 263 -11.09 5.12 -2.75
C TYR A 263 -12.31 4.26 -3.07
N SER A 264 -12.92 4.48 -4.24
CA SER A 264 -14.00 3.63 -4.74
C SER A 264 -13.53 2.21 -5.02
N LEU A 265 -12.33 2.02 -5.58
CA LEU A 265 -11.76 0.68 -5.78
C LEU A 265 -11.47 -0.04 -4.46
N PHE A 266 -10.98 0.68 -3.44
CA PHE A 266 -10.79 0.08 -2.12
C PHE A 266 -12.11 -0.28 -1.44
N TYR A 267 -13.19 0.49 -1.67
CA TYR A 267 -14.53 0.10 -1.23
C TYR A 267 -15.03 -1.17 -1.93
N ILE A 268 -14.79 -1.31 -3.24
CA ILE A 268 -15.12 -2.53 -3.99
C ILE A 268 -14.30 -3.71 -3.44
N ALA A 269 -12.99 -3.54 -3.23
CA ALA A 269 -12.14 -4.57 -2.64
C ALA A 269 -12.63 -4.98 -1.25
N HIS A 270 -13.04 -4.02 -0.42
CA HIS A 270 -13.59 -4.26 0.91
C HIS A 270 -14.91 -5.06 0.89
N THR A 271 -15.78 -4.81 -0.08
CA THR A 271 -17.15 -5.38 -0.12
C THR A 271 -17.29 -6.63 -0.98
N THR A 272 -16.40 -6.82 -1.97
CA THR A 272 -16.52 -7.89 -2.98
C THR A 272 -15.24 -8.73 -3.15
N ALA A 273 -14.16 -8.37 -2.44
CA ALA A 273 -12.83 -8.97 -2.61
C ALA A 273 -12.23 -8.84 -4.02
N GLN A 274 -12.79 -8.00 -4.90
CA GLN A 274 -12.17 -7.72 -6.19
C GLN A 274 -10.87 -6.92 -5.99
N PRO A 275 -9.75 -7.34 -6.61
CA PRO A 275 -8.48 -6.64 -6.47
C PRO A 275 -8.50 -5.20 -7.02
N VAL A 276 -7.72 -4.32 -6.39
CA VAL A 276 -7.60 -2.91 -6.82
C VAL A 276 -6.81 -2.79 -8.11
N ILE A 277 -5.62 -3.39 -8.17
CA ILE A 277 -4.88 -3.61 -9.41
C ILE A 277 -5.06 -5.06 -9.87
N ARG A 278 -5.16 -5.28 -11.17
CA ARG A 278 -5.57 -6.56 -11.77
C ARG A 278 -4.67 -6.91 -12.94
N PRO A 279 -4.16 -8.14 -13.05
CA PRO A 279 -3.57 -8.62 -14.30
C PRO A 279 -4.58 -8.50 -15.45
N LEU A 280 -4.12 -8.29 -16.67
CA LEU A 280 -5.01 -8.10 -17.82
C LEU A 280 -5.97 -9.30 -18.01
N TRP A 281 -5.49 -10.52 -17.80
CA TRP A 281 -6.29 -11.74 -17.95
C TRP A 281 -7.52 -11.79 -17.02
N MET A 282 -7.53 -11.03 -15.92
CA MET A 282 -8.68 -10.96 -15.02
C MET A 282 -9.85 -10.20 -15.66
N GLU A 283 -9.55 -9.18 -16.45
CA GLU A 283 -10.55 -8.39 -17.19
C GLU A 283 -10.84 -8.97 -18.59
N PHE A 284 -9.89 -9.72 -19.14
CA PHE A 284 -9.95 -10.32 -20.48
C PHE A 284 -9.66 -11.83 -20.44
N PRO A 285 -10.46 -12.64 -19.71
CA PRO A 285 -10.16 -14.06 -19.48
C PRO A 285 -10.22 -14.93 -20.75
N GLY A 286 -10.89 -14.46 -21.81
CA GLY A 286 -10.93 -15.13 -23.12
C GLY A 286 -9.71 -14.86 -24.00
N GLU A 287 -8.85 -13.91 -23.65
CA GLU A 287 -7.72 -13.48 -24.46
C GLU A 287 -6.42 -14.08 -23.93
N THR A 288 -6.03 -15.25 -24.44
CA THR A 288 -4.88 -16.02 -23.93
C THR A 288 -3.53 -15.31 -24.09
N ASN A 289 -3.44 -14.34 -25.00
CA ASN A 289 -2.26 -13.49 -25.18
C ASN A 289 -2.03 -12.53 -23.99
N THR A 290 -3.00 -12.39 -23.08
CA THR A 290 -2.86 -11.56 -21.86
C THR A 290 -2.31 -12.32 -20.65
N PHE A 291 -2.23 -13.66 -20.71
CA PHE A 291 -2.00 -14.50 -19.51
C PHE A 291 -0.59 -14.36 -18.94
N LEU A 292 0.39 -14.03 -19.78
CA LEU A 292 1.78 -13.86 -19.41
C LEU A 292 2.21 -12.40 -19.30
N ILE A 293 1.28 -11.45 -19.49
CA ILE A 293 1.59 -10.02 -19.40
C ILE A 293 1.63 -9.62 -17.92
N ASP A 294 2.79 -9.18 -17.46
CA ASP A 294 3.05 -8.77 -16.08
C ASP A 294 3.75 -7.40 -15.95
N ASP A 295 4.00 -6.71 -17.07
CA ASP A 295 4.49 -5.33 -17.15
C ASP A 295 3.35 -4.30 -17.32
N THR A 296 2.14 -4.79 -17.56
CA THR A 296 0.94 -4.02 -17.84
C THR A 296 -0.20 -4.54 -16.98
N TYR A 297 -0.96 -3.64 -16.36
CA TYR A 297 -2.07 -4.02 -15.48
C TYR A 297 -3.24 -3.07 -15.59
N MET A 298 -4.39 -3.54 -15.11
CA MET A 298 -5.59 -2.73 -14.95
C MET A 298 -5.66 -2.18 -13.53
N LEU A 299 -6.02 -0.91 -13.38
CA LEU A 299 -6.44 -0.30 -12.13
C LEU A 299 -7.97 -0.23 -12.13
N GLY A 300 -8.61 -1.13 -11.39
CA GLY A 300 -10.02 -1.45 -11.52
C GLY A 300 -10.37 -1.95 -12.93
N GLU A 301 -11.59 -1.69 -13.40
CA GLU A 301 -12.01 -2.02 -14.77
C GLU A 301 -11.68 -0.91 -15.78
N ALA A 302 -11.27 0.28 -15.32
CA ALA A 302 -11.30 1.49 -16.15
C ALA A 302 -9.96 1.99 -16.69
N LEU A 303 -8.83 1.71 -16.03
CA LEU A 303 -7.53 2.24 -16.44
C LEU A 303 -6.55 1.10 -16.71
N LEU A 304 -6.00 1.04 -17.92
CA LEU A 304 -4.82 0.24 -18.25
C LEU A 304 -3.57 1.08 -18.00
N VAL A 305 -2.59 0.52 -17.30
CA VAL A 305 -1.34 1.17 -16.90
C VAL A 305 -0.17 0.34 -17.37
N HIS A 306 0.75 0.95 -18.13
CA HIS A 306 2.03 0.36 -18.55
C HIS A 306 3.17 1.27 -18.09
N PRO A 307 3.71 1.09 -16.87
CA PRO A 307 4.82 1.89 -16.39
C PRO A 307 6.08 1.70 -17.25
N ILE A 308 6.86 2.77 -17.44
CA ILE A 308 8.16 2.67 -18.11
C ILE A 308 9.20 2.19 -17.11
N THR A 309 9.71 0.98 -17.31
CA THR A 309 10.61 0.29 -16.37
C THR A 309 11.99 -0.04 -16.93
N ASP A 310 12.32 0.51 -18.10
CA ASP A 310 13.63 0.35 -18.74
C ASP A 310 14.19 1.74 -19.09
N ARG A 311 15.52 1.85 -19.04
CA ARG A 311 16.25 3.12 -19.18
C ARG A 311 16.24 3.62 -20.63
N ALA A 312 16.12 4.94 -20.82
CA ALA A 312 16.38 5.62 -22.09
C ALA A 312 15.65 5.03 -23.32
N LEU A 313 14.42 4.54 -23.13
CA LEU A 313 13.59 4.07 -24.24
C LEU A 313 13.11 5.23 -25.12
N ALA A 314 13.13 5.01 -26.44
CA ALA A 314 12.52 5.92 -27.41
C ALA A 314 11.03 5.61 -27.64
N ASP A 315 10.64 4.34 -27.49
CA ASP A 315 9.27 3.86 -27.62
C ASP A 315 9.06 2.57 -26.80
N VAL A 316 7.80 2.23 -26.57
CA VAL A 316 7.37 0.95 -25.98
C VAL A 316 6.34 0.28 -26.88
N GLU A 317 6.33 -1.05 -26.87
CA GLU A 317 5.24 -1.85 -27.44
C GLU A 317 4.37 -2.38 -26.30
N LEU A 318 3.06 -2.16 -26.39
CA LEU A 318 2.08 -2.69 -25.44
C LEU A 318 0.83 -3.18 -26.15
N LEU A 319 0.15 -4.15 -25.53
CA LEU A 319 -1.16 -4.64 -25.98
C LEU A 319 -2.26 -3.82 -25.32
N LEU A 320 -3.16 -3.26 -26.14
CA LEU A 320 -4.47 -2.78 -25.71
C LEU A 320 -5.48 -3.92 -25.96
N PRO A 321 -5.90 -4.67 -24.93
CA PRO A 321 -6.74 -5.87 -25.09
C PRO A 321 -8.20 -5.51 -25.42
N GLY A 322 -9.02 -6.53 -25.71
CA GLY A 322 -10.46 -6.38 -25.97
C GLY A 322 -10.81 -6.20 -27.44
N ASP A 323 -11.17 -7.27 -28.15
CA ASP A 323 -11.77 -7.11 -29.48
C ASP A 323 -13.11 -6.37 -29.38
N GLY A 324 -13.32 -5.35 -30.22
CA GLY A 324 -14.47 -4.45 -30.16
C GLY A 324 -14.44 -3.40 -29.03
N GLU A 325 -13.40 -3.38 -28.20
CA GLU A 325 -13.16 -2.32 -27.20
C GLU A 325 -12.52 -1.08 -27.81
N VAL A 326 -12.53 0.00 -27.03
CA VAL A 326 -11.85 1.25 -27.35
C VAL A 326 -11.09 1.74 -26.13
N TRP A 327 -9.92 2.34 -26.36
CA TRP A 327 -9.05 2.87 -25.31
C TRP A 327 -8.72 4.33 -25.61
N TYR A 328 -8.70 5.16 -24.56
CA TYR A 328 -8.39 6.59 -24.64
C TYR A 328 -7.14 6.88 -23.84
N GLN A 329 -6.07 7.33 -24.50
CA GLN A 329 -4.84 7.70 -23.79
C GLN A 329 -5.13 8.88 -22.84
N LEU A 330 -4.76 8.73 -21.57
CA LEU A 330 -5.21 9.62 -20.50
C LEU A 330 -4.74 11.07 -20.64
N SER A 331 -3.54 11.26 -21.22
CA SER A 331 -2.91 12.57 -21.37
C SER A 331 -3.39 13.34 -22.59
N THR A 332 -3.74 12.64 -23.67
CA THR A 332 -4.04 13.24 -25.00
C THR A 332 -5.50 13.08 -25.41
N ASN A 333 -6.25 12.21 -24.73
CA ASN A 333 -7.56 11.70 -25.15
C ASN A 333 -7.56 11.01 -26.52
N GLN A 334 -6.38 10.66 -27.05
CA GLN A 334 -6.28 9.95 -28.32
C GLN A 334 -6.96 8.58 -28.20
N ARG A 335 -7.82 8.28 -29.17
CA ARG A 335 -8.61 7.05 -29.25
C ARG A 335 -7.82 5.96 -30.00
N PHE A 336 -7.79 4.77 -29.42
CA PHE A 336 -7.20 3.55 -29.99
C PHE A 336 -8.22 2.41 -29.96
N PRO A 337 -8.21 1.49 -30.95
CA PRO A 337 -8.97 0.26 -30.87
C PRO A 337 -8.37 -0.69 -29.82
N GLY A 338 -9.19 -1.62 -29.31
CA GLY A 338 -8.68 -2.80 -28.60
C GLY A 338 -8.18 -3.90 -29.53
N ALA A 339 -7.77 -5.03 -28.97
CA ALA A 339 -6.99 -6.08 -29.64
C ALA A 339 -5.80 -5.53 -30.47
N TYR A 340 -5.18 -4.45 -29.98
CA TYR A 340 -4.25 -3.63 -30.75
C TYR A 340 -2.87 -3.59 -30.10
N LYS A 341 -1.84 -3.94 -30.88
CA LYS A 341 -0.44 -3.74 -30.49
C LYS A 341 -0.03 -2.32 -30.82
N LEU A 342 0.10 -1.50 -29.78
CA LEU A 342 0.48 -0.11 -29.90
C LEU A 342 1.99 0.02 -29.72
N ARG A 343 2.66 0.61 -30.71
CA ARG A 343 4.00 1.16 -30.55
C ARG A 343 3.89 2.64 -30.20
N LEU A 344 4.20 3.00 -28.95
CA LEU A 344 4.02 4.34 -28.41
C LEU A 344 5.39 5.01 -28.23
N PRO A 345 5.68 6.14 -28.91
CA PRO A 345 6.85 6.95 -28.60
C PRO A 345 6.79 7.46 -27.16
N VAL A 346 7.91 7.37 -26.43
CA VAL A 346 7.98 7.79 -25.03
C VAL A 346 9.09 8.80 -24.80
N THR A 347 8.76 9.81 -24.00
CA THR A 347 9.71 10.73 -23.39
C THR A 347 9.71 10.54 -21.88
N ILE A 348 10.57 11.26 -21.15
CA ILE A 348 10.56 11.25 -19.68
C ILE A 348 9.22 11.75 -19.10
N GLU A 349 8.43 12.52 -19.86
CA GLU A 349 7.11 13.03 -19.47
C GLU A 349 5.99 12.02 -19.73
N THR A 350 6.22 11.04 -20.61
CA THR A 350 5.20 10.10 -21.04
C THR A 350 4.93 9.07 -19.94
N VAL A 351 3.68 8.97 -19.51
CA VAL A 351 3.17 7.92 -18.61
C VAL A 351 2.07 7.16 -19.34
N PRO A 352 2.35 5.96 -19.89
CA PRO A 352 1.37 5.21 -20.68
C PRO A 352 0.20 4.71 -19.82
N VAL A 353 -0.93 5.43 -19.92
CA VAL A 353 -2.17 5.11 -19.21
C VAL A 353 -3.33 5.34 -20.16
N PHE A 354 -4.27 4.39 -20.18
CA PHE A 354 -5.40 4.38 -21.10
C PHE A 354 -6.69 4.13 -20.34
N GLN A 355 -7.69 4.98 -20.56
CA GLN A 355 -9.03 4.76 -20.05
C GLN A 355 -9.81 3.87 -21.02
N ARG A 356 -10.38 2.77 -20.52
CA ARG A 356 -11.27 1.89 -21.30
C ARG A 356 -12.57 2.64 -21.64
N GLY A 357 -13.04 2.53 -22.87
CA GLY A 357 -14.38 2.94 -23.24
C GLY A 357 -15.43 2.22 -22.41
N GLY A 358 -16.60 2.83 -22.24
CA GLY A 358 -17.63 2.28 -21.37
C GLY A 358 -17.45 2.65 -19.90
N THR A 359 -16.47 3.50 -19.55
CA THR A 359 -16.14 3.80 -18.14
C THR A 359 -16.22 5.28 -17.78
N ILE A 360 -16.62 5.55 -16.54
CA ILE A 360 -16.71 6.89 -15.94
C ILE A 360 -15.80 6.93 -14.71
N ILE A 361 -14.79 7.80 -14.74
CA ILE A 361 -13.82 7.94 -13.63
C ILE A 361 -14.05 9.26 -12.89
N PRO A 362 -14.38 9.23 -11.58
CA PRO A 362 -14.45 10.44 -10.76
C PRO A 362 -13.04 10.91 -10.37
N ARG A 363 -12.80 12.22 -10.48
CA ARG A 363 -11.52 12.85 -10.10
C ARG A 363 -11.74 14.14 -9.31
N LYS A 364 -10.76 14.51 -8.48
CA LYS A 364 -10.66 15.87 -7.94
C LYS A 364 -9.99 16.77 -8.97
N ILE A 365 -10.54 17.97 -9.17
CA ILE A 365 -10.00 18.97 -10.12
C ILE A 365 -9.03 19.95 -9.46
N CYS A 366 -9.16 20.18 -8.15
CA CYS A 366 -8.19 20.97 -7.39
C CYS A 366 -7.23 20.01 -6.66
N ILE A 367 -5.98 20.43 -6.54
CA ILE A 367 -4.96 19.65 -5.84
C ILE A 367 -4.53 20.43 -4.61
N GLY A 368 -4.68 19.80 -3.44
CA GLY A 368 -4.27 20.32 -2.14
C GLY A 368 -2.94 19.71 -1.70
N ARG A 369 -2.43 20.15 -0.55
CA ARG A 369 -1.17 19.69 0.05
C ARG A 369 -1.31 18.36 0.81
N SER A 370 -2.55 17.94 1.06
CA SER A 370 -2.92 16.67 1.68
C SER A 370 -4.34 16.25 1.26
N THR A 371 -4.70 15.01 1.54
CA THR A 371 -6.03 14.44 1.25
C THR A 371 -7.16 15.18 1.99
N GLU A 372 -6.89 15.66 3.20
CA GLU A 372 -7.86 16.39 4.03
C GLU A 372 -8.15 17.80 3.49
N GLU A 373 -7.23 18.40 2.71
CA GLU A 373 -7.52 19.63 1.95
C GLU A 373 -8.40 19.37 0.72
N LEU A 374 -8.38 18.15 0.18
CA LEU A 374 -9.20 17.77 -0.98
C LEU A 374 -10.65 17.49 -0.64
N TRP A 375 -10.99 17.38 0.64
CA TRP A 375 -12.32 16.98 1.10
C TRP A 375 -13.44 17.84 0.49
N THR A 376 -13.24 19.16 0.48
CA THR A 376 -14.19 20.14 -0.07
C THR A 376 -14.03 20.41 -1.57
N SER A 377 -13.01 19.82 -2.22
CA SER A 377 -12.77 20.03 -3.65
C SER A 377 -13.87 19.35 -4.48
N PRO A 378 -14.39 19.99 -5.55
CA PRO A 378 -15.41 19.40 -6.41
C PRO A 378 -14.87 18.19 -7.20
N TYR A 379 -15.80 17.34 -7.62
CA TYR A 379 -15.52 16.21 -8.49
C TYR A 379 -15.73 16.58 -9.97
N ALA A 380 -14.89 16.05 -10.84
CA ALA A 380 -15.15 15.94 -12.27
C ALA A 380 -15.32 14.49 -12.65
N LEU A 381 -16.27 14.22 -13.56
CA LEU A 381 -16.51 12.90 -14.13
C LEU A 381 -15.88 12.84 -15.52
N TYR A 382 -14.94 11.93 -15.71
CA TYR A 382 -14.29 11.68 -16.99
C TYR A 382 -14.97 10.50 -17.66
N VAL A 383 -15.80 10.79 -18.66
CA VAL A 383 -16.65 9.84 -19.38
C VAL A 383 -15.95 9.39 -20.66
N ALA A 384 -15.50 8.13 -20.71
CA ALA A 384 -14.97 7.51 -21.92
C ALA A 384 -16.04 6.61 -22.53
N LEU A 385 -16.56 7.00 -23.69
CA LEU A 385 -17.63 6.26 -24.36
C LEU A 385 -17.10 4.97 -25.00
N ASP A 386 -17.86 3.90 -24.92
CA ASP A 386 -17.59 2.67 -25.69
C ASP A 386 -17.99 2.83 -27.16
N THR A 387 -17.87 1.76 -27.94
CA THR A 387 -18.28 1.70 -29.35
C THR A 387 -19.79 1.88 -29.57
N GLN A 388 -20.61 1.75 -28.52
CA GLN A 388 -22.06 1.97 -28.54
C GLN A 388 -22.45 3.34 -27.95
N GLY A 389 -21.48 4.19 -27.62
CA GLY A 389 -21.71 5.51 -27.04
C GLY A 389 -22.22 5.46 -25.59
N SER A 390 -21.95 4.38 -24.87
CA SER A 390 -22.35 4.18 -23.48
C SER A 390 -21.16 4.26 -22.53
N ALA A 391 -21.41 4.56 -21.26
CA ALA A 391 -20.43 4.47 -20.19
C ALA A 391 -21.06 4.29 -18.81
N ARG A 392 -20.37 3.62 -17.89
CA ARG A 392 -20.78 3.47 -16.50
C ARG A 392 -19.62 3.70 -15.53
N GLY A 393 -19.94 4.05 -14.30
CA GLY A 393 -18.92 4.12 -13.25
C GLY A 393 -19.55 4.29 -11.88
N GLN A 394 -18.70 4.41 -10.88
CA GLN A 394 -19.16 4.59 -9.51
C GLN A 394 -18.22 5.47 -8.69
N LEU A 395 -18.78 6.07 -7.65
CA LEU A 395 -18.08 6.87 -6.66
C LEU A 395 -18.55 6.48 -5.27
N TYR A 396 -17.63 6.07 -4.41
CA TYR A 396 -17.85 5.90 -2.98
C TYR A 396 -17.14 7.01 -2.19
N VAL A 397 -17.84 7.60 -1.23
CA VAL A 397 -17.34 8.65 -0.34
C VAL A 397 -17.91 8.43 1.06
N ASP A 398 -17.06 8.45 2.08
CA ASP A 398 -17.42 8.58 3.50
C ASP A 398 -16.44 9.58 4.13
N ASP A 399 -16.51 9.83 5.44
CA ASP A 399 -15.63 10.79 6.13
C ASP A 399 -14.10 10.55 5.98
N GLY A 400 -13.69 9.41 5.39
CA GLY A 400 -12.32 9.12 5.05
C GLY A 400 -11.50 8.52 6.19
N HIS A 401 -12.01 8.44 7.42
CA HIS A 401 -11.25 7.91 8.56
C HIS A 401 -12.02 6.99 9.51
N SER A 402 -13.33 7.18 9.73
CA SER A 402 -14.05 6.51 10.82
C SER A 402 -14.79 5.24 10.38
N PHE A 403 -15.39 4.52 11.34
CA PHE A 403 -16.34 3.43 11.08
C PHE A 403 -17.79 3.90 10.91
N ALA A 404 -18.07 5.20 10.77
CA ALA A 404 -19.42 5.72 10.59
C ALA A 404 -20.13 5.17 9.35
N TYR A 405 -19.39 4.84 8.27
CA TYR A 405 -19.96 4.15 7.11
C TYR A 405 -20.63 2.81 7.46
N ARG A 406 -20.05 2.07 8.43
CA ARG A 406 -20.54 0.76 8.88
C ARG A 406 -21.56 0.90 10.01
N ASN A 407 -21.24 1.71 11.01
CA ASN A 407 -21.99 1.77 12.26
C ASN A 407 -23.20 2.72 12.17
N GLN A 408 -23.15 3.71 11.28
CA GLN A 408 -24.16 4.77 11.15
C GLN A 408 -24.66 4.95 9.71
N GLN A 409 -24.16 4.13 8.76
CA GLN A 409 -24.47 4.23 7.33
C GLN A 409 -24.16 5.63 6.74
N GLN A 410 -23.17 6.32 7.30
CA GLN A 410 -22.75 7.65 6.84
C GLN A 410 -21.77 7.52 5.68
N TYR A 411 -22.31 7.35 4.47
CA TYR A 411 -21.55 7.34 3.23
C TYR A 411 -22.45 7.74 2.05
N CYS A 412 -21.82 8.02 0.92
CA CYS A 412 -22.46 8.24 -0.37
C CYS A 412 -21.85 7.28 -1.38
N HIS A 413 -22.68 6.39 -1.94
CA HIS A 413 -22.30 5.50 -3.03
C HIS A 413 -23.16 5.82 -4.24
N ARG A 414 -22.53 6.34 -5.29
CA ARG A 414 -23.19 6.77 -6.53
C ARG A 414 -22.80 5.84 -7.66
N SER A 415 -23.78 5.45 -8.46
CA SER A 415 -23.56 4.89 -9.79
C SER A 415 -23.84 5.98 -10.83
N PHE A 416 -23.00 6.03 -11.86
CA PHE A 416 -23.16 6.88 -13.02
C PHE A 416 -23.39 6.01 -14.23
N THR A 417 -24.29 6.45 -15.11
CA THR A 417 -24.54 5.81 -16.40
C THR A 417 -24.75 6.90 -17.43
N TYR A 418 -24.13 6.73 -18.59
CA TYR A 418 -24.27 7.57 -19.76
C TYR A 418 -24.67 6.69 -20.94
N LEU A 419 -25.68 7.12 -21.70
CA LEU A 419 -26.11 6.48 -22.94
C LEU A 419 -26.32 7.58 -23.99
N THR A 420 -25.68 7.45 -25.16
CA THR A 420 -26.01 8.33 -26.30
C THR A 420 -27.48 8.16 -26.69
N GLY A 421 -28.27 9.23 -26.60
CA GLY A 421 -29.68 9.27 -26.99
C GLY A 421 -30.68 9.39 -25.83
N SER A 422 -30.26 9.24 -24.56
CA SER A 422 -31.12 9.51 -23.41
C SER A 422 -30.96 10.95 -22.93
N ALA A 423 -31.49 11.89 -23.72
CA ALA A 423 -32.01 13.15 -23.20
C ALA A 423 -33.50 12.93 -22.90
N ARG A 424 -33.82 12.56 -21.66
CA ARG A 424 -35.12 12.79 -21.05
C ARG A 424 -34.95 13.16 -19.60
#